data_AF-A0A9P6XML2-F1
#
_entry.id   AF-A0A9P6XML2-F1
#
_cell.length_a   1.000
_cell.length_b   1.000
_cell.length_c   1.000
_cell.angle_alpha   90.00
_cell.angle_beta   90.00
_cell.angle_gamma   90.00
#
_symmetry.space_group_name_H-M   'P 1'
#
loop_
_entity.id
_entity.type
_entity.pdbx_description
1 polymer ?
#
loop_
_entity_poly.entity_id
_entity_poly.type
_entity_poly.pdbx_seq_one_letter_code
_entity_poly.pdbx_strand_id
1 'polypeptide(L)' 'MGRYFKLRTDNAALTYIMSPSKPSPKLSRWAACLMEYDYDIVHLPGVQNPADSLSRLFPVQQIKHTT' A
#
# COMPACT_ATOMS: atom_id res chain seq x y z
N MET A 1 -10.95 6.11 19.64
CA MET A 1 -10.56 4.80 19.06
C MET A 1 -11.02 4.79 17.61
N GLY A 2 -10.14 4.43 16.67
CA GLY A 2 -10.43 4.44 15.23
C GLY A 2 -11.46 3.39 14.81
N ARG A 3 -11.99 3.50 13.59
CA ARG A 3 -12.92 2.52 13.02
C ARG A 3 -12.12 1.38 12.39
N TYR A 4 -12.43 0.13 12.77
CA TYR A 4 -11.91 -1.05 12.12
C TYR A 4 -12.32 -1.14 10.64
N PHE A 5 -11.40 -1.56 9.78
CA PHE A 5 -11.67 -1.84 8.37
C PHE A 5 -10.80 -2.98 7.80
N LYS A 6 -11.12 -3.42 6.58
CA LYS A 6 -10.29 -4.38 5.83
C LYS A 6 -9.52 -3.65 4.74
N LEU A 7 -8.20 -3.67 4.81
CA LEU A 7 -7.31 -3.14 3.78
C LEU A 7 -7.10 -4.19 2.69
N ARG A 8 -7.69 -3.98 1.52
CA ARG A 8 -7.49 -4.86 0.35
C ARG A 8 -6.32 -4.38 -0.50
N THR A 9 -5.41 -5.28 -0.86
CA THR A 9 -4.24 -4.94 -1.68
C THR A 9 -3.81 -6.10 -2.57
N ASP A 10 -3.36 -5.80 -3.78
CA ASP A 10 -2.68 -6.72 -4.68
C ASP A 10 -1.17 -6.81 -4.44
N ASN A 11 -0.64 -6.01 -3.51
CA ASN A 11 0.75 -6.05 -3.13
C ASN A 11 1.00 -7.05 -1.99
N ALA A 12 1.54 -8.21 -2.32
CA ALA A 12 1.87 -9.27 -1.35
C ALA A 12 2.92 -8.84 -0.30
N ALA A 13 3.75 -7.83 -0.55
CA ALA A 13 4.69 -7.36 0.48
C ALA A 13 3.96 -6.62 1.62
N LEU A 14 2.83 -5.97 1.33
CA LEU A 14 2.05 -5.26 2.33
C LEU A 14 1.39 -6.20 3.34
N THR A 15 1.06 -7.45 2.97
CA THR A 15 0.45 -8.41 3.91
C THR A 15 1.36 -8.77 5.08
N TYR A 16 2.66 -8.52 4.96
CA TYR A 16 3.66 -8.80 5.99
C TYR A 16 4.36 -7.53 6.47
N ILE A 17 3.76 -6.34 6.28
CA ILE A 17 4.40 -5.05 6.57
C ILE A 17 4.83 -4.89 8.04
N MET A 18 4.12 -5.54 8.97
CA MET A 18 4.42 -5.53 10.41
C MET A 18 5.34 -6.68 10.86
N SER A 19 5.60 -7.65 9.98
CA SER A 19 6.36 -8.87 10.30
C SER A 19 7.88 -8.87 10.04
N PRO A 20 8.53 -7.95 9.28
CA PRO A 20 9.93 -8.18 8.91
C PRO A 20 10.87 -7.91 10.08
N SER A 21 11.82 -8.82 10.31
CA SER A 21 12.89 -8.63 11.31
C SER A 21 13.86 -7.49 10.93
N LYS A 22 14.02 -7.20 9.63
CA LYS A 22 14.85 -6.10 9.09
C LYS A 22 14.14 -5.39 7.93
N PRO A 23 13.19 -4.47 8.21
CA PRO A 23 12.48 -3.73 7.17
C PRO A 23 13.40 -2.75 6.45
N SER A 24 13.18 -2.54 5.15
CA SER A 24 13.81 -1.42 4.43
C SER A 24 13.30 -0.08 4.97
N PRO A 25 14.04 1.04 4.83
CA PRO A 25 13.57 2.35 5.31
C PRO A 25 12.19 2.76 4.77
N LYS A 26 11.89 2.38 3.52
CA LYS A 26 10.59 2.59 2.90
C LYS A 26 9.50 1.81 3.64
N LEU A 27 9.76 0.53 3.95
CA LEU A 27 8.79 -0.33 4.62
C LEU A 27 8.57 0.11 6.07
N SER A 28 9.62 0.51 6.79
CA SER A 28 9.51 1.06 8.16
C SER A 28 8.63 2.31 8.21
N ARG A 29 8.79 3.22 7.25
CA ARG A 29 7.95 4.43 7.17
C ARG A 29 6.48 4.08 6.97
N TRP A 30 6.19 3.16 6.05
CA TRP A 30 4.82 2.72 5.82
C TRP A 30 4.23 1.98 7.02
N ALA A 31 5.01 1.12 7.69
CA ALA A 31 4.58 0.43 8.91
C ALA A 31 4.22 1.42 10.02
N ALA A 32 5.05 2.45 10.25
CA ALA A 32 4.75 3.50 11.23
C ALA A 32 3.45 4.24 10.92
N CYS A 33 3.23 4.66 9.67
CA CYS A 33 1.99 5.32 9.27
C CYS A 33 0.76 4.41 9.44
N LEU A 34 0.90 3.12 9.14
CA LEU A 34 -0.23 2.19 9.20
C LEU A 34 -0.55 1.74 10.63
N MET A 35 0.43 1.74 11.55
CA MET A 35 0.25 1.29 12.93
C MET A 35 -0.80 2.11 13.73
N GLU A 36 -1.12 3.32 13.27
CA GLU A 36 -2.13 4.19 13.89
C GLU A 36 -3.59 3.74 13.59
N TYR A 37 -3.77 2.81 12.66
CA TYR A 37 -5.08 2.33 12.23
C TYR A 37 -5.39 0.93 12.78
N ASP A 38 -6.68 0.65 12.97
CA ASP A 38 -7.20 -0.67 13.31
C ASP A 38 -7.73 -1.35 12.04
N TYR A 39 -7.05 -2.41 11.58
CA TYR A 39 -7.39 -3.06 10.31
C TYR A 39 -6.79 -4.46 10.17
N ASP A 40 -7.40 -5.26 9.28
CA ASP A 40 -6.81 -6.47 8.73
C ASP A 40 -6.39 -6.27 7.27
N ILE A 41 -5.28 -6.89 6.86
CA ILE A 41 -4.83 -6.88 5.47
C ILE A 41 -5.34 -8.12 4.75
N VAL A 42 -5.99 -7.91 3.61
CA VAL A 42 -6.52 -8.97 2.74
C VAL A 42 -5.88 -8.85 1.37
N HIS A 43 -5.16 -9.89 0.96
CA HIS A 43 -4.64 -9.95 -0.40
C HIS A 43 -5.77 -10.17 -1.41
N LEU A 44 -5.70 -9.48 -2.55
CA LEU A 44 -6.62 -9.62 -3.68
C LEU A 44 -5.82 -9.63 -4.98
N PRO A 45 -6.06 -10.55 -5.93
CA PRO A 45 -5.38 -10.52 -7.22
C PRO A 45 -5.62 -9.18 -7.93
N GLY A 46 -4.59 -8.62 -8.59
CA GLY A 46 -4.68 -7.30 -9.23
C GLY A 46 -5.84 -7.16 -10.24
N VAL A 47 -6.19 -8.25 -10.93
CA VAL A 47 -7.33 -8.30 -11.87
C VAL A 47 -8.67 -8.04 -11.17
N GLN A 48 -8.76 -8.35 -9.88
CA GLN A 48 -9.95 -8.11 -9.06
C GLN A 48 -9.86 -6.80 -8.26
N ASN A 49 -8.73 -6.08 -8.33
CA ASN A 49 -8.52 -4.84 -7.58
C ASN A 49 -9.18 -3.65 -8.29
N PRO A 50 -10.33 -3.13 -7.80
CA PRO A 50 -11.02 -2.03 -8.47
C PRO A 50 -10.19 -0.74 -8.49
N ALA A 51 -9.24 -0.60 -7.55
CA ALA A 51 -8.37 0.57 -7.47
C ALA A 51 -7.37 0.66 -8.63
N ASP A 52 -7.07 -0.45 -9.32
CA ASP A 52 -6.14 -0.46 -10.46
C ASP A 52 -6.64 0.47 -11.57
N SER A 53 -7.93 0.39 -11.90
CA SER A 53 -8.57 1.25 -12.90
C SER A 53 -8.38 2.74 -12.58
N LEU A 54 -8.64 3.14 -11.33
CA LEU A 54 -8.50 4.52 -10.87
C LEU A 54 -7.06 5.00 -10.94
N SER A 55 -6.10 4.15 -10.57
CA SER A 55 -4.67 4.48 -10.60
C SER A 55 -4.14 4.74 -12.01
N ARG A 56 -4.80 4.21 -13.04
CA ARG A 56 -4.43 4.36 -14.46
C ARG A 56 -5.18 5.48 -15.18
N LEU A 57 -6.18 6.11 -14.55
CA LEU A 57 -7.00 7.15 -15.19
C LEU A 57 -6.20 8.40 -15.56
N PHE A 58 -5.14 8.70 -14.83
CA PHE A 58 -4.31 9.87 -15.08
C PHE A 58 -2.98 9.45 -15.70
N PRO A 59 -2.57 10.03 -16.84
CA PRO A 59 -1.23 9.80 -17.36
C PRO A 59 -0.21 10.26 -16.32
N VAL A 60 0.79 9.41 -16.05
CA VAL A 60 1.92 9.79 -15.20
C VAL A 60 2.53 11.04 -15.82
N GLN A 61 2.46 12.16 -15.10
CA GLN A 61 3.17 13.37 -15.51
C GLN A 61 4.65 13.01 -15.60
N GLN A 62 5.19 12.98 -16.82
CA GLN A 62 6.61 12.82 -17.05
C GLN A 62 7.29 14.02 -16.38
N ILE A 63 7.90 13.79 -15.22
CA ILE A 63 8.80 14.75 -14.61
C ILE A 63 9.93 14.92 -15.61
N LYS A 64 9.95 16.05 -16.32
CA LYS A 64 11.08 16.43 -17.16
C LYS A 64 12.26 16.63 -16.22
N HIS A 65 13.15 15.65 -16.13
CA HIS A 65 14.47 15.87 -15.56
C HIS A 65 15.13 16.96 -16.40
N THR A 66 15.17 18.17 -15.86
CA THR A 66 15.92 19.28 -16.45
C THR A 66 17.33 19.09 -15.92
N THR A 67 18.23 18.61 -16.79
CA THR A 67 19.68 18.62 -16.55
C THR A 67 20.20 20.04 -16.68
#